data_AF-A0A9P8N3I3-F1
#
_entry.id   AF-A0A9P8N3I3-F1
#
_cell.length_a   1.000
_cell.length_b   1.000
_cell.length_c   1.000
_cell.angle_alpha   90.00
_cell.angle_beta   90.00
_cell.angle_gamma   90.00
#
_symmetry.space_group_name_H-M   'P 1'
#
loop_
_entity.id
_entity.type
_entity.pdbx_description
1 polymer ?
#
loop_
_entity_poly.entity_id
_entity_poly.type
_entity_poly.pdbx_seq_one_letter_code
_entity_poly.pdbx_strand_id
1 'polypeptide(L)'
;MQNEVDVERTEITSTFIRWFVYCAYFGLPPSIGSIATTEIATGDDVAMTTAEGGQAERAAFSGKPTTTDEEDVSLAIMRHELELERVRLHDTHQRVGNQSLRFEKLAREEVLQKGRLNRISRQVRDQNARLKELRRDSLLEQERLDRLKKLVEQEQGP
;
A
#
# COMPACT_ATOMS: atom_id res chain seq x y z
N MET A 1 -22.97 10.72 18.30
CA MET A 1 -22.19 10.04 17.25
C MET A 1 -22.36 10.67 15.87
N GLN A 2 -23.49 11.32 15.50
CA GLN A 2 -23.55 12.11 14.26
C GLN A 2 -22.66 13.38 14.27
N ASN A 3 -22.55 14.06 15.42
CA ASN A 3 -21.90 15.37 15.49
C ASN A 3 -20.37 15.35 15.30
N GLU A 4 -19.69 14.24 15.59
CA GLU A 4 -18.23 14.14 15.44
C GLU A 4 -17.82 14.04 13.96
N VAL A 5 -18.61 13.32 13.16
CA VAL A 5 -18.35 13.12 11.72
C VAL A 5 -18.56 14.43 10.94
N ASP A 6 -19.54 15.24 11.36
CA ASP A 6 -19.79 16.53 10.73
C ASP A 6 -18.73 17.57 11.11
N VAL A 7 -18.20 17.54 12.34
CA VAL A 7 -17.08 18.39 12.75
C VAL A 7 -15.81 18.05 11.97
N GLU A 8 -15.45 16.77 11.86
CA GLU A 8 -14.27 16.35 11.07
C GLU A 8 -14.39 16.73 9.59
N ARG A 9 -15.57 16.56 8.98
CA ARG A 9 -15.80 16.99 7.58
C ARG A 9 -15.68 18.50 7.39
N THR A 10 -16.13 19.28 8.38
CA THR A 10 -16.04 20.74 8.35
C THR A 10 -14.59 21.22 8.56
N GLU A 11 -13.81 20.51 9.37
CA GLU A 11 -12.40 20.82 9.60
C GLU A 11 -11.51 20.48 8.39
N ILE A 12 -11.77 19.36 7.71
CA ILE A 12 -11.05 18.97 6.49
C ILE A 12 -11.30 20.00 5.37
N THR A 13 -12.54 20.45 5.22
CA THR A 13 -12.90 21.47 4.21
C THR A 13 -12.32 22.84 4.55
N SER A 14 -12.30 23.23 5.83
CA SER A 14 -11.68 24.48 6.31
C SER A 14 -10.16 24.52 6.05
N THR A 15 -9.47 23.39 6.26
CA THR A 15 -8.02 23.29 6.08
C THR A 15 -7.63 23.33 4.60
N PHE A 16 -8.42 22.70 3.73
CA PHE A 16 -8.19 22.71 2.28
C PHE A 16 -8.40 24.11 1.68
N ILE A 17 -9.46 24.82 2.10
CA ILE A 17 -9.73 26.19 1.65
C ILE A 17 -8.61 27.13 2.12
N ARG A 18 -8.17 27.02 3.37
CA ARG A 18 -7.05 27.83 3.90
C ARG A 18 -5.75 27.59 3.14
N TRP A 19 -5.49 26.34 2.74
CA TRP A 19 -4.33 25.99 1.92
C TRP A 19 -4.38 26.58 0.52
N PHE A 20 -5.54 26.51 -0.14
CA PHE A 20 -5.74 27.09 -1.47
C PHE A 20 -5.60 28.61 -1.47
N VAL A 21 -6.19 29.28 -0.48
CA VAL A 21 -6.07 30.74 -0.31
C VAL A 21 -4.61 31.11 -0.04
N TYR A 22 -3.92 30.38 0.82
CA TYR A 22 -2.50 30.61 1.07
C TYR A 22 -1.67 30.50 -0.21
N CYS A 23 -1.88 29.46 -1.01
CA CYS A 23 -1.13 29.25 -2.25
C CYS A 23 -1.39 30.33 -3.31
N ALA A 24 -2.60 30.91 -3.34
CA ALA A 24 -2.95 31.97 -4.27
C ALA A 24 -2.27 33.31 -3.96
N TYR A 25 -2.01 33.61 -2.68
CA TYR A 25 -1.40 34.88 -2.25
C TYR A 25 0.11 34.78 -2.00
N PHE A 26 0.59 33.64 -1.50
CA PHE A 26 1.96 33.46 -1.04
C PHE A 26 2.76 32.42 -1.86
N GLY A 27 2.15 31.83 -2.90
CA GLY A 27 2.75 30.77 -3.68
C GLY A 27 2.79 29.42 -2.95
N LEU A 28 3.36 28.39 -3.60
CA LEU A 28 3.43 27.05 -3.00
C LEU A 28 4.33 27.08 -1.74
N PRO A 29 3.83 26.65 -0.56
CA PRO A 29 4.67 26.52 0.62
C PRO A 29 5.76 25.46 0.40
N PRO A 30 6.95 25.64 0.99
CA PRO A 30 8.03 24.68 0.89
C PRO A 30 7.56 23.31 1.43
N SER A 31 7.81 22.25 0.65
CA SER A 31 7.38 20.90 0.99
C SER A 31 7.99 20.45 2.31
N ILE A 32 7.15 20.14 3.29
CA ILE A 32 7.55 19.54 4.57
C ILE A 32 8.12 18.14 4.25
N GLY A 33 9.44 18.04 4.24
CA GLY A 33 10.17 16.84 3.83
C GLY A 33 11.63 17.08 3.44
N SER A 34 12.06 18.32 3.21
CA SER A 34 13.48 18.63 3.01
C SER A 34 14.15 18.93 4.36
N ILE A 35 14.56 17.87 5.06
CA ILE A 35 15.53 18.00 6.17
C ILE A 35 16.91 18.13 5.52
N ALA A 36 17.42 19.35 5.54
CA ALA A 36 18.70 19.74 4.98
C ALA A 36 19.90 19.28 5.83
N THR A 37 20.99 18.93 5.16
CA THR A 37 22.40 19.12 5.58
C THR A 37 23.15 19.29 4.26
N THR A 38 23.83 20.38 3.91
CA THR A 38 24.56 21.42 4.67
C THR A 38 24.78 22.66 3.76
N GLU A 39 24.49 23.85 4.31
CA GLU A 39 25.20 25.17 4.23
C GLU A 39 25.85 25.58 2.88
N ILE A 40 25.58 26.73 2.25
CA ILE A 40 25.42 28.11 2.73
C ILE A 40 24.48 28.88 1.78
N ALA A 41 23.65 29.75 2.37
CA ALA A 41 22.78 30.74 1.73
C ALA A 41 23.54 31.69 0.78
N THR A 42 22.94 32.25 -0.26
CA THR A 42 22.22 33.52 -0.12
C THR A 42 20.98 33.57 -1.00
N GLY A 43 19.82 33.73 -0.36
CA GLY A 43 18.63 34.26 -1.00
C GLY A 43 18.66 35.79 -1.08
N ASP A 44 17.80 36.29 -1.97
CA ASP A 44 17.07 37.57 -1.98
C ASP A 44 17.78 38.88 -1.64
N ASP A 45 17.69 39.84 -2.58
CA ASP A 45 17.25 41.20 -2.24
C ASP A 45 16.81 41.95 -3.51
N VAL A 46 15.50 42.19 -3.65
CA VAL A 46 15.01 43.31 -4.46
C VAL A 46 15.29 44.57 -3.66
N ALA A 47 16.53 45.05 -3.76
CA ALA A 47 16.89 46.40 -3.35
C ALA A 47 16.37 47.38 -4.43
N MET A 48 15.48 48.28 -4.03
CA MET A 48 15.16 49.49 -4.79
C MET A 48 16.42 50.37 -4.85
N THR A 49 17.29 50.14 -5.83
CA THR A 49 18.39 51.05 -6.13
C THR A 49 17.98 51.99 -7.26
N THR A 50 17.86 53.27 -6.92
CA THR A 50 17.95 54.37 -7.88
C THR A 50 19.31 54.31 -8.58
N ALA A 51 19.33 53.95 -9.85
CA ALA A 51 20.50 54.05 -10.72
C ALA A 51 20.25 55.16 -11.75
N GLU A 52 20.85 56.31 -11.51
CA GLU A 52 21.09 57.31 -12.56
C GLU A 52 22.08 56.76 -13.59
N GLY A 53 21.82 57.07 -14.87
CA GLY A 53 22.87 57.21 -15.88
C GLY A 53 23.43 55.92 -16.47
N GLY A 54 22.87 55.48 -17.59
CA GLY A 54 23.49 54.43 -18.41
C GLY A 54 22.66 54.07 -19.62
N GLN A 55 22.73 54.93 -20.63
CA GLN A 55 22.11 54.75 -21.94
C GLN A 55 22.60 53.42 -22.56
N ALA A 56 21.76 52.39 -22.53
CA ALA A 56 21.95 51.15 -23.28
C ALA A 56 20.81 51.05 -24.31
N GLU A 57 21.21 51.05 -25.57
CA GLU A 57 20.35 51.05 -26.75
C GLU A 57 19.24 49.99 -26.64
N ARG A 58 17.99 50.46 -26.70
CA ARG A 58 16.85 49.62 -27.08
C ARG A 58 17.11 49.14 -28.51
N ALA A 59 17.74 47.99 -28.65
CA ALA A 59 17.61 47.19 -29.85
C ALA A 59 16.12 46.85 -30.00
N ALA A 60 15.48 47.53 -30.94
CA ALA A 60 14.12 47.27 -31.36
C ALA A 60 14.06 45.83 -31.88
N PHE A 61 13.62 44.90 -31.06
CA PHE A 61 13.06 43.64 -31.54
C PHE A 61 11.76 43.98 -32.27
N SER A 62 11.88 44.33 -33.55
CA SER A 62 10.80 44.23 -34.53
C SER A 62 10.56 42.74 -34.81
N GLY A 63 10.10 42.02 -33.78
CA GLY A 63 9.47 40.73 -33.96
C GLY A 63 8.03 41.00 -34.36
N LYS A 64 7.72 40.90 -35.66
CA LYS A 64 6.32 40.69 -36.08
C LYS A 64 5.73 39.62 -35.15
N PRO A 65 4.58 39.85 -34.48
CA PRO A 65 3.91 38.77 -33.77
C PRO A 65 3.57 37.72 -34.83
N THR A 66 4.29 36.60 -34.81
CA THR A 66 3.96 35.44 -35.62
C THR A 66 2.59 35.00 -35.13
N THR A 67 1.56 35.17 -35.96
CA THR A 67 0.22 34.69 -35.68
C THR A 67 0.30 33.17 -35.62
N THR A 68 0.42 32.61 -34.43
CA THR A 68 0.17 31.19 -34.21
C THR A 68 -1.30 30.96 -34.49
N ASP A 69 -1.61 30.17 -35.51
CA ASP A 69 -3.00 29.83 -35.83
C ASP A 69 -3.62 29.09 -34.64
N GLU A 70 -4.89 29.38 -34.33
CA GLU A 70 -5.61 28.77 -33.20
C GLU A 70 -5.66 27.23 -33.31
N GLU A 71 -5.56 26.72 -34.55
CA GLU A 71 -5.46 25.30 -34.87
C GLU A 71 -4.16 24.66 -34.34
N ASP A 72 -3.03 25.38 -34.39
CA ASP A 72 -1.74 24.88 -33.89
C ASP A 72 -1.72 24.79 -32.36
N VAL A 73 -2.35 25.75 -31.69
CA VAL A 73 -2.53 25.73 -30.22
C VAL A 73 -3.43 24.56 -29.83
N SER A 74 -4.53 24.36 -30.54
CA SER A 74 -5.46 23.25 -30.32
C SER A 74 -4.78 21.90 -30.53
N LEU A 75 -3.96 21.78 -31.58
CA LEU A 75 -3.18 20.57 -31.87
C LEU A 75 -2.13 20.29 -30.79
N ALA A 76 -1.46 21.33 -30.27
CA ALA A 76 -0.50 21.19 -29.19
C ALA A 76 -1.18 20.71 -27.88
N ILE A 77 -2.36 21.24 -27.55
CA ILE A 77 -3.15 20.81 -26.39
C ILE A 77 -3.55 19.33 -26.55
N MET A 78 -4.11 18.93 -27.69
CA MET A 78 -4.50 17.53 -27.93
C MET A 78 -3.31 16.57 -27.85
N ARG A 79 -2.14 16.96 -28.35
CA ARG A 79 -0.91 16.15 -28.24
C ARG A 79 -0.50 15.97 -26.78
N HIS A 80 -0.56 17.04 -25.99
CA HIS A 80 -0.25 16.99 -24.57
C HIS A 80 -1.23 16.10 -23.79
N GLU A 81 -2.53 16.24 -24.04
CA GLU A 81 -3.56 15.39 -23.43
C GLU A 81 -3.36 13.91 -23.77
N LEU A 82 -3.05 13.60 -25.04
CA LEU A 82 -2.76 12.24 -25.47
C LEU A 82 -1.52 11.67 -24.75
N GLU A 83 -0.48 12.49 -24.54
CA GLU A 83 0.72 12.07 -23.82
C GLU A 83 0.44 11.79 -22.34
N LEU A 84 -0.36 12.63 -21.68
CA LEU A 84 -0.83 12.39 -20.31
C LEU A 84 -1.63 11.09 -20.20
N GLU A 85 -2.54 10.83 -21.14
CA GLU A 85 -3.30 9.58 -21.16
C GLU A 85 -2.41 8.36 -21.41
N ARG A 86 -1.39 8.47 -22.28
CA ARG A 86 -0.41 7.39 -22.47
C ARG A 86 0.34 7.06 -21.18
N VAL A 87 0.76 8.07 -20.42
CA VAL A 87 1.44 7.86 -19.14
C VAL A 87 0.49 7.20 -18.13
N ARG A 88 -0.76 7.66 -18.03
CA ARG A 88 -1.78 7.03 -17.16
C ARG A 88 -2.05 5.58 -17.53
N LEU A 89 -2.17 5.28 -18.82
CA LEU A 89 -2.36 3.92 -19.31
C LEU A 89 -1.15 3.03 -19.02
N HIS A 90 0.07 3.57 -19.17
CA HIS A 90 1.28 2.82 -18.86
C HIS A 90 1.36 2.46 -17.36
N ASP A 91 1.11 3.44 -16.48
CA ASP A 91 1.12 3.21 -15.03
C ASP A 91 0.01 2.23 -14.60
N THR A 92 -1.21 2.37 -15.12
CA THR A 92 -2.29 1.41 -14.83
C THR A 92 -1.94 0.01 -15.33
N HIS A 93 -1.36 -0.12 -16.52
CA HIS A 93 -0.91 -1.40 -17.05
C HIS A 93 0.17 -2.04 -16.17
N GLN A 94 1.14 -1.25 -15.70
CA GLN A 94 2.19 -1.72 -14.80
C GLN A 94 1.59 -2.18 -13.45
N ARG A 95 0.64 -1.41 -12.89
CA ARG A 95 -0.06 -1.77 -11.66
C ARG A 95 -0.85 -3.07 -11.80
N VAL A 96 -1.59 -3.24 -12.90
CA VAL A 96 -2.33 -4.47 -13.21
C VAL A 96 -1.39 -5.65 -13.38
N GLY A 97 -0.26 -5.48 -14.09
CA GLY A 97 0.76 -6.51 -14.23
C GLY A 97 1.33 -6.97 -12.88
N ASN A 98 1.70 -6.02 -12.02
CA ASN A 98 2.21 -6.30 -10.68
C ASN A 98 1.17 -7.03 -9.80
N GLN A 99 -0.10 -6.62 -9.87
CA GLN A 99 -1.18 -7.28 -9.16
C GLN A 99 -1.43 -8.70 -9.69
N SER A 100 -1.41 -8.89 -11.00
CA SER A 100 -1.56 -10.21 -11.64
C SER A 100 -0.47 -11.19 -11.18
N LEU A 101 0.79 -10.75 -11.16
CA LEU A 101 1.91 -11.55 -10.65
C LEU A 101 1.74 -11.90 -9.15
N ARG A 102 1.23 -10.95 -8.36
CA ARG A 102 0.94 -11.19 -6.93
C ARG A 102 -0.15 -12.24 -6.76
N PHE A 103 -1.21 -12.20 -7.56
CA PHE A 103 -2.26 -13.21 -7.53
C PHE A 103 -1.75 -14.59 -7.93
N GLU A 104 -0.91 -14.67 -8.95
CA GLU A 104 -0.31 -15.94 -9.37
C GLU A 104 0.55 -16.55 -8.24
N LYS A 105 1.36 -15.73 -7.56
CA LYS A 105 2.15 -16.16 -6.42
C LYS A 105 1.26 -16.67 -5.28
N LEU A 106 0.21 -15.93 -4.92
CA LEU A 106 -0.73 -16.33 -3.88
C LEU A 106 -1.47 -17.63 -4.23
N ALA A 107 -1.86 -17.81 -5.50
CA ALA A 107 -2.51 -19.04 -5.96
C ALA A 107 -1.58 -20.27 -5.79
N ARG A 108 -0.28 -20.12 -6.09
CA ARG A 108 0.71 -21.19 -5.87
C ARG A 108 0.88 -21.49 -4.38
N GLU A 109 0.96 -20.46 -3.54
CA GLU A 109 1.04 -20.60 -2.08
C GLU A 109 -0.19 -21.31 -1.50
N GLU A 110 -1.39 -20.99 -1.98
CA GLU A 110 -2.64 -21.64 -1.58
C GLU A 110 -2.60 -23.16 -1.86
N VAL A 111 -2.16 -23.55 -3.07
CA VAL A 111 -2.02 -24.97 -3.44
C VAL A 111 -1.04 -25.69 -2.53
N LEU A 112 0.10 -25.06 -2.21
CA LEU A 112 1.09 -25.62 -1.29
C LEU A 112 0.51 -25.79 0.13
N GLN A 113 -0.18 -24.77 0.63
CA GLN A 113 -0.82 -24.81 1.94
C GLN A 113 -1.91 -25.89 2.02
N LYS A 114 -2.74 -26.00 0.99
CA LYS A 114 -3.75 -27.07 0.87
C LYS A 114 -3.11 -28.45 0.85
N GLY A 115 -1.98 -28.60 0.14
CA GLY A 115 -1.17 -29.81 0.16
C GLY A 115 -0.65 -30.16 1.55
N ARG A 116 -0.14 -29.17 2.29
CA ARG A 116 0.33 -29.35 3.68
C ARG A 116 -0.82 -29.72 4.62
N LEU A 117 -1.96 -29.05 4.51
CA LEU A 117 -3.16 -29.37 5.29
C LEU A 117 -3.60 -30.82 5.06
N ASN A 118 -3.67 -31.25 3.80
CA ASN A 118 -4.02 -32.63 3.45
C ASN A 118 -3.05 -33.69 4.00
N ARG A 119 -1.77 -33.35 4.17
CA ARG A 119 -0.78 -34.23 4.82
C ARG A 119 -1.04 -34.31 6.32
N ILE A 120 -1.24 -33.17 6.98
CA ILE A 120 -1.55 -33.10 8.42
C ILE A 120 -2.86 -33.85 8.70
N SER A 121 -3.92 -33.62 7.92
CA SER A 121 -5.20 -34.30 8.10
C SER A 121 -5.11 -35.82 7.91
N ARG A 122 -4.16 -36.32 7.10
CA ARG A 122 -3.88 -37.76 7.02
C ARG A 122 -3.15 -38.25 8.26
N GLN A 123 -2.10 -37.56 8.69
CA GLN A 123 -1.37 -37.92 9.91
C GLN A 123 -2.27 -37.96 11.15
N VAL A 124 -3.17 -36.99 11.30
CA VAL A 124 -4.14 -36.96 12.41
C VAL A 124 -5.09 -38.16 12.34
N ARG A 125 -5.55 -38.54 11.14
CA ARG A 125 -6.40 -39.74 10.97
C ARG A 125 -5.66 -41.01 11.35
N ASP A 126 -4.42 -41.15 10.90
CA ASP A 126 -3.58 -42.31 11.20
C ASP A 126 -3.27 -42.41 12.70
N GLN A 127 -2.93 -41.29 13.34
CA GLN A 127 -2.70 -41.23 14.79
C GLN A 127 -3.97 -41.55 15.57
N ASN A 128 -5.13 -41.05 15.14
CA ASN A 128 -6.41 -41.38 15.77
C ASN A 128 -6.79 -42.85 15.61
N ALA A 129 -6.46 -43.49 14.48
CA ALA A 129 -6.64 -44.92 14.30
C ALA A 129 -5.77 -45.71 15.29
N ARG A 130 -4.48 -45.38 15.39
CA ARG A 130 -3.56 -45.99 16.37
C ARG A 130 -4.00 -45.79 17.81
N LEU A 131 -4.47 -44.59 18.17
CA LEU A 131 -5.00 -44.32 19.51
C LEU A 131 -6.24 -45.16 19.82
N LYS A 132 -7.11 -45.41 18.84
CA LYS A 132 -8.29 -46.28 19.02
C LYS A 132 -7.88 -47.74 19.23
N GLU A 133 -6.88 -48.22 18.49
CA GLU A 133 -6.33 -49.58 18.67
C GLU A 133 -5.73 -49.73 20.06
N LEU A 134 -4.82 -48.83 20.46
CA LEU A 134 -4.20 -48.85 21.80
C LEU A 134 -5.23 -48.79 22.93
N ARG A 135 -6.32 -48.01 22.77
CA ARG A 135 -7.41 -47.97 23.75
C ARG A 135 -8.14 -49.31 23.85
N ARG A 136 -8.36 -50.02 22.74
CA ARG A 136 -8.96 -51.36 22.75
C ARG A 136 -8.03 -52.37 23.43
N ASP A 137 -6.75 -52.34 23.09
CA ASP A 137 -5.76 -53.23 23.69
C ASP A 137 -5.65 -53.00 25.20
N SER A 138 -5.64 -51.73 25.63
CA SER A 138 -5.65 -51.36 27.05
C SER A 138 -6.88 -51.89 27.79
N LEU A 139 -8.06 -51.86 27.16
CA LEU A 139 -9.28 -52.41 27.75
C LEU A 139 -9.19 -53.93 27.90
N LEU A 140 -8.70 -54.64 26.88
CA LEU A 140 -8.53 -56.09 26.92
C LEU A 140 -7.53 -56.51 27.99
N GLU A 141 -6.41 -55.81 28.12
CA GLU A 141 -5.43 -56.06 29.19
C GLU A 141 -6.00 -55.75 30.58
N GLN A 142 -6.82 -54.71 30.69
CA GLN A 142 -7.49 -54.40 31.96
C GLN A 142 -8.50 -55.49 32.35
N GLU A 143 -9.27 -56.02 31.39
CA GLU A 143 -10.15 -57.17 31.63
C GLU A 143 -9.37 -58.42 32.05
N ARG A 144 -8.19 -58.67 31.46
CA ARG A 144 -7.30 -59.77 31.85
C ARG A 144 -6.81 -59.61 33.27
N LEU A 145 -6.36 -58.41 33.65
CA LEU A 145 -5.94 -58.08 35.01
C LEU A 145 -7.07 -58.27 36.02
N ASP A 146 -8.28 -57.83 35.69
CA ASP A 146 -9.44 -57.99 36.59
C ASP A 146 -9.84 -59.45 36.78
N ARG A 147 -9.73 -60.29 35.74
CA ARG A 147 -9.92 -61.75 35.87
C ARG A 147 -8.85 -62.38 36.77
N LEU A 148 -7.59 -62.00 36.58
CA LEU A 148 -6.49 -62.49 37.42
C LEU A 148 -6.65 -62.08 38.88
N LYS A 149 -7.04 -60.82 39.15
CA LYS A 149 -7.33 -60.35 40.51
C LYS A 149 -8.41 -61.19 41.18
N LYS A 150 -9.52 -61.46 40.48
CA LYS A 150 -10.61 -62.30 41.01
C LYS A 150 -10.15 -63.73 41.33
N LEU A 151 -9.30 -64.33 40.50
CA LEU A 151 -8.74 -65.65 40.76
C LEU A 151 -7.83 -65.65 42.00
N VAL A 152 -6.98 -64.64 42.14
CA VAL A 152 -6.12 -64.48 43.32
C VAL A 152 -6.95 -64.25 44.59
N GLU A 153 -8.00 -63.44 44.53
CA GLU A 153 -8.93 -63.24 45.65
C GLU A 153 -9.65 -64.53 46.05
N GLN A 154 -9.98 -65.41 45.09
CA GLN A 154 -10.58 -66.71 45.36
C GLN A 154 -9.58 -67.71 45.97
N GLU A 155 -8.31 -67.67 45.59
CA GLU A 155 -7.25 -68.50 46.18
C GLU A 155 -6.77 -67.99 47.56
N GLN A 156 -6.93 -66.71 47.85
CA GLN A 156 -6.56 -66.09 49.14
C GLN A 156 -7.73 -65.95 50.13
N GLY A 157 -8.95 -66.26 49.71
CA GLY A 157 -10.09 -66.43 50.63
C GLY A 157 -9.90 -67.69 51.49
N PRO A 158 -10.26 -67.65 52.79
CA PRO A 158 -9.97 -68.70 53.76
C PRO A 158 -10.55 -70.08 53.42
#